data_AF-A0A2V9ZMC9-F1
#
_entry.id   AF-A0A2V9ZMC9-F1
#
_cell.length_a   1.000
_cell.length_b   1.000
_cell.length_c   1.000
_cell.angle_alpha   90.00
_cell.angle_beta   90.00
_cell.angle_gamma   90.00
#
_symmetry.space_group_name_H-M   'P 1'
#
loop_
_entity.id
_entity.type
_entity.pdbx_description
1 polymer ?
#
loop_
_entity_poly.entity_id
_entity_poly.type
_entity_poly.pdbx_seq_one_letter_code
_entity_poly.pdbx_strand_id
1 'polypeptide(L)'
;MFDAVVFAAKQVSERRDPLVRPVIILFSDGADTVSRNSAAAAVQAAIESNAQIYAVDLNKPGFLSKGSSTLQGMADATGGRYFTIGEGAVKLLGDLLEDLHAAYVVTYQLPSRDIGFHPVRILPTRNLNLRFRCRHGYYQRMVN
;
A
#
# COMPACT_ATOMS: atom_id res chain seq x y z
N MET A 1 13.65 0.95 -8.14
CA MET A 1 12.53 1.09 -7.19
C MET A 1 11.51 -0.03 -7.35
N PHE A 2 10.89 -0.22 -8.51
CA PHE A 2 9.82 -1.22 -8.68
C PHE A 2 10.28 -2.66 -8.39
N ASP A 3 11.48 -3.03 -8.85
CA ASP A 3 12.05 -4.35 -8.56
C ASP A 3 12.26 -4.57 -7.05
N ALA A 4 12.60 -3.52 -6.30
CA ALA A 4 12.77 -3.59 -4.85
C ALA A 4 11.43 -3.80 -4.14
N VAL A 5 10.35 -3.18 -4.62
CA VAL A 5 8.99 -3.40 -4.09
C VAL A 5 8.53 -4.84 -4.36
N VAL A 6 8.75 -5.35 -5.58
CA VAL A 6 8.45 -6.76 -5.92
C VAL A 6 9.24 -7.71 -5.04
N PHE A 7 10.53 -7.46 -4.84
CA PHE A 7 11.39 -8.26 -3.96
C PHE A 7 10.90 -8.23 -2.51
N ALA A 8 10.58 -7.05 -1.98
CA ALA A 8 10.05 -6.90 -0.61
C ALA A 8 8.72 -7.62 -0.44
N ALA A 9 7.80 -7.50 -1.42
CA ALA A 9 6.53 -8.21 -1.44
C ALA A 9 6.71 -9.74 -1.40
N LYS A 10 7.69 -10.26 -2.14
CA LYS A 10 8.06 -11.68 -2.07
C LYS A 10 8.57 -12.07 -0.68
N GLN A 11 9.48 -11.29 -0.10
CA GLN A 11 10.05 -11.56 1.23
C GLN A 11 8.99 -11.59 2.33
N VAL A 12 8.05 -10.64 2.35
CA VAL A 12 6.98 -10.62 3.36
C VAL A 12 5.96 -11.74 3.14
N SER A 13 5.72 -12.16 1.88
CA SER A 13 4.86 -13.30 1.57
C SER A 13 5.47 -14.63 2.01
N GLU A 14 6.80 -14.80 1.91
CA GLU A 14 7.51 -16.01 2.33
C GLU A 14 7.55 -16.17 3.85
N ARG A 15 7.54 -15.06 4.60
CA ARG A 15 7.58 -15.02 6.06
C ARG A 15 6.19 -14.76 6.68
N ARG A 16 5.14 -15.17 5.98
CA ARG A 16 3.77 -14.79 6.32
C ARG A 16 3.34 -15.39 7.66
N ASP A 17 3.03 -14.51 8.61
CA ASP A 17 2.28 -14.83 9.81
C ASP A 17 0.81 -14.41 9.60
N PRO A 18 -0.18 -15.32 9.71
CA PRO A 18 -1.60 -14.99 9.57
C PRO A 18 -2.11 -13.92 10.54
N LEU A 19 -1.45 -13.74 11.69
CA LEU A 19 -1.81 -12.77 12.73
C LEU A 19 -1.18 -11.39 12.50
N VAL A 20 -0.23 -11.28 11.56
CA VAL A 20 0.50 -10.03 11.29
C VAL A 20 0.09 -9.47 9.94
N ARG A 21 -0.22 -8.17 9.92
CA ARG A 21 -0.42 -7.45 8.66
C ARG A 21 0.94 -6.96 8.14
N PRO A 22 1.41 -7.42 6.96
CA PRO A 22 2.67 -6.94 6.43
C PRO A 22 2.54 -5.51 5.89
N VAL A 23 3.62 -4.75 6.06
CA VAL A 23 3.75 -3.37 5.60
C VAL A 23 5.10 -3.21 4.94
N ILE A 24 5.13 -2.50 3.81
CA ILE A 24 6.34 -2.07 3.11
C ILE A 24 6.43 -0.55 3.30
N ILE A 25 7.48 -0.09 4.00
CA ILE A 25 7.78 1.33 4.09
C ILE A 25 8.82 1.66 3.01
N LEU A 26 8.41 2.43 2.00
CA LEU A 26 9.20 2.74 0.82
C LEU A 26 9.70 4.18 0.89
N PHE A 27 11.00 4.36 1.06
CA PHE A 27 11.66 5.66 0.95
C PHE A 27 12.21 5.83 -0.47
N SER A 28 11.73 6.80 -1.23
CA SER A 28 12.18 7.06 -2.61
C SER A 28 11.74 8.43 -3.12
N ASP A 29 12.33 8.91 -4.21
CA ASP A 29 11.84 10.04 -5.01
C ASP A 29 10.77 9.63 -6.04
N GLY A 30 10.50 8.33 -6.17
CA GLY A 30 9.50 7.76 -7.08
C GLY A 30 9.94 7.69 -8.54
N ALA A 31 11.15 8.15 -8.86
CA ALA A 31 11.67 8.15 -10.22
C ALA A 31 12.37 6.81 -10.50
N ASP A 32 11.62 5.85 -11.04
CA ASP A 32 12.22 4.59 -11.50
C ASP A 32 12.77 4.71 -12.93
N THR A 33 14.04 4.32 -13.12
CA THR A 33 14.75 4.48 -14.40
C THR A 33 15.10 3.17 -15.08
N VAL A 34 15.37 2.10 -14.32
CA VAL A 34 15.99 0.86 -14.82
C VAL A 34 15.32 -0.42 -14.36
N SER A 35 14.21 -0.36 -13.60
CA SER A 35 13.58 -1.60 -13.15
C SER A 35 13.01 -2.40 -14.31
N ARG A 36 13.04 -3.73 -14.15
CA ARG A 36 12.39 -4.66 -15.08
C ARG A 36 10.88 -4.69 -14.88
N ASN A 37 10.43 -4.47 -13.65
CA ASN A 37 9.01 -4.41 -13.30
C ASN A 37 8.45 -3.01 -13.49
N SER A 38 7.16 -2.93 -13.85
CA SER A 38 6.41 -1.68 -13.90
C SER A 38 5.83 -1.30 -12.53
N ALA A 39 5.36 -0.06 -12.39
CA ALA A 39 4.59 0.38 -11.22
C ALA A 39 3.39 -0.53 -10.94
N ALA A 40 2.65 -0.90 -11.99
CA ALA A 40 1.49 -1.78 -11.87
C ALA A 40 1.89 -3.18 -11.38
N ALA A 41 2.98 -3.76 -11.89
CA ALA A 41 3.49 -5.05 -11.43
C ALA A 41 3.95 -5.00 -9.97
N ALA A 42 4.59 -3.90 -9.54
CA ALA A 42 4.98 -3.70 -8.15
C ALA A 42 3.78 -3.57 -7.20
N VAL A 43 2.76 -2.81 -7.57
CA VAL A 43 1.49 -2.71 -6.82
C VAL A 43 0.81 -4.07 -6.74
N GLN A 44 0.76 -4.79 -7.86
CA GLN A 44 0.17 -6.11 -7.94
C GLN A 44 0.85 -7.09 -6.98
N ALA A 45 2.19 -7.13 -6.98
CA ALA A 45 2.96 -7.97 -6.08
C ALA A 45 2.68 -7.63 -4.60
N ALA A 46 2.56 -6.34 -4.26
CA ALA A 46 2.22 -5.91 -2.90
C ALA A 46 0.79 -6.31 -2.49
N ILE A 47 -0.19 -6.20 -3.39
CA ILE A 47 -1.56 -6.65 -3.12
C ILE A 47 -1.60 -8.18 -2.90
N GLU A 48 -0.93 -8.96 -3.75
CA GLU A 48 -0.87 -10.41 -3.64
C GLU A 48 -0.17 -10.90 -2.36
N SER A 49 0.84 -10.17 -1.88
CA SER A 49 1.52 -10.45 -0.61
C SER A 49 0.74 -9.95 0.61
N ASN A 50 -0.44 -9.35 0.40
CA ASN A 50 -1.23 -8.69 1.43
C ASN A 50 -0.47 -7.56 2.13
N ALA A 51 0.47 -6.90 1.47
CA ALA A 51 1.23 -5.79 2.02
C ALA A 51 0.60 -4.42 1.69
N GLN A 52 0.61 -3.50 2.66
CA GLN A 52 0.33 -2.09 2.40
C GLN A 52 1.64 -1.35 2.10
N ILE A 53 1.62 -0.40 1.17
CA ILE A 53 2.77 0.46 0.88
C ILE A 53 2.60 1.81 1.57
N TYR A 54 3.53 2.10 2.48
CA TYR A 54 3.70 3.42 3.09
C TYR A 54 4.84 4.12 2.37
N ALA A 55 4.51 5.05 1.48
CA ALA A 55 5.50 5.71 0.63
C ALA A 55 5.96 7.02 1.28
N VAL A 56 7.26 7.17 1.46
CA VAL A 56 7.91 8.38 1.97
C VAL A 56 8.66 9.02 0.81
N ASP A 57 8.13 10.14 0.33
CA ASP A 57 8.72 10.92 -0.73
C ASP A 57 9.92 11.73 -0.21
N LEU A 58 11.08 11.47 -0.81
CA LEU A 58 12.35 12.13 -0.52
C LEU A 58 12.54 13.44 -1.33
N ASN A 59 11.63 13.77 -2.23
CA ASN A 59 11.63 15.04 -2.94
C ASN A 59 11.40 16.22 -1.97
N LYS A 60 11.79 17.43 -2.42
CA LYS A 60 11.53 18.66 -1.66
C LYS A 60 10.02 18.83 -1.42
N PRO A 61 9.58 19.19 -0.20
CA PRO A 61 8.18 19.48 0.07
C PRO A 61 7.59 20.49 -0.92
N GLY A 62 6.40 20.21 -1.43
CA GLY A 62 5.72 21.05 -2.43
C GLY A 62 6.14 20.79 -3.88
N PHE A 63 7.18 19.99 -4.12
CA PHE A 63 7.55 19.55 -5.47
C PHE A 63 6.81 18.27 -5.83
N LEU A 64 5.74 18.39 -6.63
CA LEU A 64 4.97 17.24 -7.12
C LEU A 64 5.56 16.77 -8.46
N SER A 65 6.45 15.78 -8.38
CA SER A 65 7.04 15.15 -9.56
C SER A 65 6.15 14.01 -10.10
N LYS A 66 6.45 13.53 -11.31
CA LYS A 66 5.86 12.27 -11.82
C LYS A 66 6.17 11.09 -10.88
N GLY A 67 7.32 11.11 -10.23
CA GLY A 67 7.70 10.12 -9.22
C GLY A 67 6.82 10.23 -7.97
N SER A 68 6.55 11.44 -7.49
CA SER A 68 5.64 11.70 -6.36
C SER A 68 4.24 11.13 -6.62
N SER A 69 3.67 11.38 -7.81
CA SER A 69 2.38 10.82 -8.21
C SER A 69 2.40 9.29 -8.30
N THR A 70 3.54 8.72 -8.69
CA THR A 70 3.74 7.26 -8.73
C THR A 70 3.72 6.68 -7.32
N LEU A 71 4.48 7.26 -6.39
CA LEU A 71 4.52 6.87 -4.98
C LEU A 71 3.13 6.97 -4.33
N GLN A 72 2.42 8.08 -4.57
CA GLN A 72 1.07 8.28 -4.09
C GLN A 72 0.11 7.21 -4.62
N GLY A 73 0.13 6.96 -5.93
CA GLY A 73 -0.71 5.93 -6.55
C GLY A 73 -0.44 4.52 -6.02
N MET A 74 0.82 4.17 -5.76
CA MET A 74 1.19 2.88 -5.17
C MET A 74 0.67 2.73 -3.73
N ALA A 75 0.80 3.79 -2.92
CA ALA A 75 0.28 3.80 -1.56
C ALA A 75 -1.25 3.68 -1.54
N ASP A 76 -1.95 4.47 -2.35
CA ASP A 76 -3.41 4.47 -2.42
C ASP A 76 -3.96 3.11 -2.89
N ALA A 77 -3.36 2.52 -3.94
CA ALA A 77 -3.82 1.24 -4.48
C ALA A 77 -3.69 0.06 -3.49
N THR A 78 -2.70 0.13 -2.60
CA THR A 78 -2.46 -0.88 -1.56
C THR A 78 -3.14 -0.53 -0.23
N GLY A 79 -3.90 0.57 -0.18
CA GLY A 79 -4.57 1.06 1.02
C GLY A 79 -3.61 1.54 2.12
N GLY A 80 -2.37 1.86 1.77
CA GLY A 80 -1.38 2.47 2.66
C GLY A 80 -1.49 4.00 2.64
N ARG A 81 -0.36 4.70 2.80
CA ARG A 81 -0.35 6.16 2.88
C ARG A 81 0.94 6.76 2.31
N TYR A 82 0.79 7.93 1.68
CA TYR A 82 1.88 8.74 1.17
C TYR A 82 2.25 9.84 2.16
N PHE A 83 3.55 10.05 2.34
CA PHE A 83 4.14 11.05 3.22
C PHE A 83 5.19 11.83 2.44
N THR A 84 5.37 13.10 2.78
CA THR A 84 6.51 13.91 2.36
C THR A 84 7.42 14.14 3.55
N ILE A 85 8.74 14.19 3.35
CA ILE A 85 9.67 14.64 4.39
C ILE A 85 9.52 16.16 4.55
N GLY A 86 8.49 16.58 5.29
CA GLY A 86 8.25 17.97 5.68
C GLY A 86 9.13 18.37 6.87
N GLU A 87 8.51 18.45 8.04
CA GLU A 87 9.10 18.95 9.31
C GLU A 87 10.17 18.04 9.95
N GLY A 88 10.61 16.99 9.25
CA GLY A 88 11.69 16.09 9.67
C GLY A 88 11.28 14.63 9.86
N ALA A 89 12.28 13.74 9.86
CA ALA A 89 12.08 12.28 9.87
C ALA A 89 11.40 11.76 11.15
N VAL A 90 11.68 12.36 12.32
CA VAL A 90 11.11 11.92 13.60
C VAL A 90 9.60 12.09 13.64
N LYS A 91 9.11 13.28 13.26
CA LYS A 91 7.67 13.55 13.20
C LYS A 91 6.98 12.64 12.18
N LEU A 92 7.58 12.47 11.00
CA LEU A 92 7.05 11.58 9.97
C LEU A 92 6.89 10.15 10.47
N LEU A 93 7.91 9.62 11.15
CA LEU A 93 7.85 8.27 11.72
C LEU A 93 6.77 8.16 12.80
N GLY A 94 6.60 9.21 13.62
CA GLY A 94 5.48 9.31 14.56
C GLY A 94 4.12 9.25 13.86
N ASP A 95 3.89 10.11 12.88
CA ASP A 95 2.65 10.16 12.09
C ASP A 95 2.37 8.82 11.38
N LEU A 96 3.42 8.12 10.93
CA LEU A 96 3.34 6.80 10.30
C LEU A 96 2.94 5.72 11.31
N LEU A 97 3.55 5.70 12.50
CA LEU A 97 3.23 4.75 13.57
C LEU A 97 1.80 4.95 14.09
N GLU A 98 1.36 6.20 14.26
CA GLU A 98 -0.03 6.50 14.62
C GLU A 98 -1.01 5.96 13.57
N ASP A 99 -0.70 6.12 12.28
CA ASP A 99 -1.53 5.60 11.20
C ASP A 99 -1.60 4.06 11.21
N LEU A 100 -0.48 3.39 11.46
CA LEU A 100 -0.42 1.93 11.59
C LEU A 100 -1.25 1.43 12.78
N HIS A 101 -1.24 2.14 13.91
CA HIS A 101 -2.07 1.81 15.07
C HIS A 101 -3.56 2.12 14.88
N ALA A 102 -3.90 3.08 14.02
CA ALA A 102 -5.28 3.46 13.72
C ALA A 102 -5.96 2.55 12.66
N ALA A 103 -5.30 1.48 12.22
CA ALA A 103 -5.82 0.58 11.20
C ALA A 103 -6.86 -0.40 11.78
N TYR A 104 -8.03 -0.48 11.12
CA TYR A 104 -9.07 -1.43 11.44
C TYR A 104 -9.06 -2.62 10.47
N VAL A 105 -9.39 -3.81 10.98
CA VAL A 105 -9.66 -5.00 10.16
C VAL A 105 -11.17 -5.15 10.02
N VAL A 106 -11.64 -5.10 8.78
CA VAL A 106 -13.04 -5.38 8.42
C VAL A 106 -13.07 -6.69 7.67
N THR A 107 -13.85 -7.64 8.18
CA THR A 107 -14.13 -8.91 7.50
C THR A 107 -15.51 -8.84 6.86
N TYR A 108 -15.65 -9.47 5.70
CA TYR A 108 -16.91 -9.59 4.99
C TYR A 108 -17.00 -10.97 4.34
N GLN A 109 -18.21 -11.44 4.10
CA GLN A 109 -18.42 -12.67 3.34
C GLN A 109 -18.41 -12.33 1.85
N LEU A 110 -17.57 -13.04 1.09
CA LEU A 110 -17.51 -12.89 -0.35
C LEU A 110 -18.86 -13.27 -0.99
N PRO A 111 -19.39 -12.45 -1.93
CA PRO A 111 -20.64 -12.77 -2.63
C PRO A 111 -20.50 -14.00 -3.55
N SER A 112 -19.32 -14.24 -4.12
CA SER A 112 -18.96 -15.47 -4.82
C SER A 112 -17.59 -15.98 -4.38
N ARG A 113 -17.36 -17.29 -4.44
CA ARG A 113 -16.07 -17.92 -4.09
C ARG A 113 -15.18 -18.15 -5.31
N ASP A 114 -15.42 -17.41 -6.39
CA ASP A 114 -14.67 -17.53 -7.63
C ASP A 114 -13.19 -17.22 -7.39
N ILE A 115 -12.32 -17.95 -8.07
CA ILE A 115 -10.88 -17.73 -7.99
C ILE A 115 -10.54 -16.45 -8.77
N GLY A 116 -9.70 -15.60 -8.21
CA GLY A 116 -9.26 -14.37 -8.87
C GLY A 116 -9.34 -13.14 -7.98
N PHE A 117 -9.36 -11.97 -8.62
CA PHE A 117 -9.38 -10.68 -7.93
C PHE A 117 -10.80 -10.27 -7.56
N HIS A 118 -11.02 -9.95 -6.29
CA HIS A 118 -12.28 -9.46 -5.75
C HIS A 118 -12.14 -7.99 -5.38
N PRO A 119 -12.73 -7.05 -6.13
CA PRO A 119 -12.66 -5.63 -5.81
C PRO A 119 -13.45 -5.31 -4.54
N VAL A 120 -12.90 -4.43 -3.71
CA VAL A 120 -13.53 -3.98 -2.46
C VAL A 120 -13.54 -2.46 -2.42
N ARG A 121 -14.68 -1.89 -2.00
CA ARG A 121 -14.84 -0.46 -1.71
C ARG A 121 -15.55 -0.29 -0.39
N ILE A 122 -14.99 0.54 0.48
CA ILE A 122 -15.62 0.93 1.75
C ILE A 122 -16.16 2.35 1.57
N LEU A 123 -17.48 2.51 1.80
CA LEU A 123 -18.17 3.79 1.64
C LEU A 123 -18.79 4.22 2.98
N PRO A 124 -18.73 5.51 3.33
CA PRO A 124 -19.44 6.02 4.50
C PRO A 124 -20.95 5.97 4.28
N THR A 125 -21.69 5.54 5.30
CA THR A 125 -23.16 5.48 5.26
C THR A 125 -23.85 6.67 5.93
N ARG A 126 -23.14 7.39 6.83
CA ARG A 126 -23.70 8.52 7.58
C ARG A 126 -22.99 9.83 7.30
N ASN A 127 -21.68 9.89 7.58
CA ASN A 127 -20.88 11.08 7.36
C ASN A 127 -20.08 10.96 6.06
N LEU A 128 -20.59 11.58 4.99
CA LEU A 128 -19.97 11.55 3.66
C LEU A 128 -18.64 12.32 3.58
N ASN A 129 -18.29 13.10 4.61
CA ASN A 129 -16.98 13.76 4.70
C ASN A 129 -15.87 12.82 5.19
N LEU A 130 -16.21 11.59 5.58
CA LEU A 130 -15.21 10.59 5.96
C LEU A 130 -14.56 9.99 4.71
N ARG A 131 -13.22 9.96 4.73
CA ARG A 131 -12.43 9.27 3.70
C ARG A 131 -11.80 8.02 4.30
N PHE A 132 -12.26 6.86 3.87
CA PHE A 132 -11.62 5.59 4.21
C PHE A 132 -10.43 5.34 3.28
N ARG A 133 -9.34 4.83 3.85
CA ARG A 133 -8.26 4.20 3.09
C ARG A 133 -8.42 2.70 3.20
N CYS A 134 -8.56 2.03 2.08
CA CYS A 134 -8.67 0.58 2.02
C CYS A 134 -7.99 0.07 0.76
N ARG A 135 -7.62 -1.21 0.77
CA ARG A 135 -7.17 -1.89 -0.45
C ARG A 135 -8.30 -1.88 -1.48
N HIS A 136 -7.94 -1.81 -2.75
CA HIS A 136 -8.92 -1.89 -3.84
C HIS A 136 -9.49 -3.30 -4.06
N GLY A 137 -8.94 -4.32 -3.41
CA GLY A 137 -9.44 -5.69 -3.47
C GLY A 137 -8.48 -6.72 -2.88
N TYR A 138 -8.85 -7.99 -3.00
CA TYR A 138 -8.08 -9.14 -2.53
C TYR A 138 -8.10 -10.28 -3.55
N TYR A 139 -7.07 -11.10 -3.54
CA TYR A 139 -7.04 -12.32 -4.35
C TYR A 139 -7.59 -13.50 -3.57
N GLN A 140 -8.63 -14.14 -4.12
CA GLN A 140 -9.09 -15.44 -3.66
C GLN A 140 -8.31 -16.52 -4.42
N ARG A 141 -7.67 -17.41 -3.66
CA ARG A 141 -6.89 -18.54 -4.19
C ARG A 141 -7.57 -19.86 -3.82
N MET A 142 -7.30 -20.91 -4.59
CA MET A 142 -7.63 -22.27 -4.13
C MET A 142 -6.86 -22.53 -2.83
N VAL A 143 -7.57 -23.02 -1.82
CA VAL A 143 -6.94 -23.59 -0.62
C VAL A 143 -6.53 -24.99 -1.02
N ASN A 144 -5.22 -25.25 -1.04
CA ASN A 144 -4.65 -26.58 -1.27
C ASN A 144 -4.44 -27.27 0.07
#